data_AF-A0A2D6TWI7-F1
#
_entry.id   AF-A0A2D6TWI7-F1
#
_cell.length_a   1.000
_cell.length_b   1.000
_cell.length_c   1.000
_cell.angle_alpha   90.00
_cell.angle_beta   90.00
_cell.angle_gamma   90.00
#
_symmetry.space_group_name_H-M   'P 1'
#
loop_
_entity.id
_entity.type
_entity.pdbx_description
1 polymer ?
#
loop_
_entity_poly.entity_id
_entity_poly.type
_entity_poly.pdbx_seq_one_letter_code
_entity_poly.pdbx_strand_id
1 'polypeptide(L)' 'MELEAVKLLAGAIALLPLIGVGIGLGTIFGSYNEAVGRNPSAAEILDKKFFLTFALTEALAIFALLIAFYLVFAA' A
#
# COMPACT_ATOMS: atom_id res chain seq x y z
N MET A 1 19.77 24.80 -6.30
CA MET A 1 18.55 24.90 -7.15
C MET A 1 18.36 23.62 -7.94
N GLU A 2 19.33 23.18 -8.74
CA GLU A 2 19.20 21.91 -9.50
C GLU A 2 19.06 20.66 -8.61
N LEU A 3 19.90 20.50 -7.58
CA LEU A 3 19.83 19.32 -6.70
C LEU A 3 18.50 19.24 -5.93
N GLU A 4 17.99 20.39 -5.48
CA GLU A 4 16.70 20.46 -4.77
C GLU A 4 15.55 20.04 -5.69
N ALA A 5 15.54 20.51 -6.93
CA ALA A 5 14.54 20.11 -7.93
C ALA A 5 14.61 18.60 -8.22
N VAL A 6 15.82 18.03 -8.31
CA VAL A 6 16.02 16.58 -8.50
C VAL A 6 15.49 15.79 -7.30
N LYS A 7 15.74 16.24 -6.06
CA LYS A 7 15.24 15.59 -4.85
C LYS A 7 13.70 15.56 -4.80
N LEU A 8 13.06 16.67 -5.15
CA LEU A 8 11.59 16.74 -5.22
C LEU A 8 11.03 15.78 -6.28
N LEU A 9 11.63 15.74 -7.47
CA LEU A 9 11.21 14.83 -8.53
C LEU A 9 11.44 13.35 -8.15
N ALA A 10 12.59 13.03 -7.56
CA ALA A 10 12.91 11.69 -7.09
C ALA A 10 11.95 11.24 -5.98
N GLY A 11 11.60 12.13 -5.04
CA GLY A 11 10.59 11.87 -4.02
C GLY A 11 9.21 11.56 -4.61
N ALA A 12 8.78 12.30 -5.64
CA ALA A 12 7.53 12.02 -6.34
C ALA A 12 7.55 10.66 -7.07
N ILE A 13 8.66 10.33 -7.75
CA ILE A 13 8.85 9.04 -8.43
C ILE A 13 8.85 7.88 -7.43
N ALA A 14 9.42 8.06 -6.25
CA ALA A 14 9.45 7.04 -5.20
C ALA A 14 8.04 6.61 -4.71
N LEU A 15 7.00 7.41 -4.97
CA LEU A 15 5.61 7.11 -4.62
C LEU A 15 4.86 6.27 -5.68
N LEU A 16 5.43 6.05 -6.87
CA LEU A 16 4.79 5.24 -7.92
C LEU A 16 4.34 3.83 -7.47
N PRO A 17 5.05 3.11 -6.58
CA PRO A 17 4.59 1.82 -6.07
C PRO A 17 3.21 1.85 -5.38
N LEU A 18 2.74 3.02 -4.91
CA LEU A 18 1.40 3.18 -4.33
C LEU A 18 0.27 2.80 -5.29
N ILE A 19 0.50 2.87 -6.60
CA ILE A 19 -0.46 2.39 -7.60
C ILE A 19 -0.69 0.88 -7.43
N GLY A 20 0.40 0.12 -7.28
CA GLY A 20 0.34 -1.33 -7.06
C GLY A 20 -0.32 -1.67 -5.73
N VAL A 21 -0.02 -0.91 -4.67
CA VAL A 21 -0.69 -1.05 -3.37
C VAL A 21 -2.20 -0.82 -3.52
N GLY A 22 -2.62 0.27 -4.16
CA GLY A 22 -4.04 0.58 -4.36
C GLY A 22 -4.79 -0.53 -5.11
N ILE A 23 -4.19 -1.07 -6.17
CA ILE A 23 -4.74 -2.21 -6.91
C ILE A 23 -4.80 -3.47 -6.03
N GLY A 24 -3.73 -3.75 -5.28
CA GLY A 24 -3.65 -4.90 -4.39
C GLY A 24 -4.72 -4.85 -3.30
N LEU A 25 -4.86 -3.71 -2.63
CA LEU A 25 -5.90 -3.49 -1.62
C LEU A 25 -7.29 -3.61 -2.21
N GLY A 26 -7.56 -2.96 -3.36
CA GLY A 26 -8.86 -3.08 -4.03
C GLY A 26 -9.24 -4.55 -4.30
N THR A 27 -8.26 -5.35 -4.73
CA THR A 27 -8.45 -6.79 -4.97
C THR A 27 -8.68 -7.56 -3.67
N ILE A 28 -7.87 -7.34 -2.64
CA ILE A 28 -7.98 -8.03 -1.33
C ILE A 28 -9.34 -7.75 -0.68
N PHE A 29 -9.75 -6.48 -0.61
CA PHE A 29 -11.05 -6.10 -0.06
C PHE A 29 -12.21 -6.62 -0.91
N GLY A 30 -12.09 -6.54 -2.25
CA GLY A 30 -13.10 -7.06 -3.17
C GLY A 30 -13.34 -8.56 -2.97
N SER A 31 -12.28 -9.36 -2.98
CA SER A 31 -12.38 -10.82 -2.77
C SER A 31 -12.88 -11.20 -1.38
N TYR A 32 -12.48 -10.46 -0.34
CA TYR A 32 -13.00 -10.68 1.01
C TYR A 32 -14.50 -10.42 1.08
N ASN A 33 -14.97 -9.28 0.56
CA ASN A 33 -16.38 -8.91 0.56
C ASN A 33 -17.22 -9.90 -0.26
N GLU A 34 -16.72 -10.37 -1.41
CA GLU A 34 -17.42 -11.38 -2.21
C GLU A 34 -17.56 -12.72 -1.45
N ALA A 35 -16.48 -13.17 -0.78
CA ALA A 35 -16.49 -14.41 0.00
C ALA A 35 -17.46 -14.33 1.18
N VAL A 36 -17.40 -13.25 1.97
CA VAL A 36 -18.30 -13.04 3.12
C VAL A 36 -19.73 -12.79 2.69
N GLY A 37 -19.95 -12.07 1.58
CA GLY A 37 -21.29 -11.85 1.03
C GLY A 37 -21.97 -13.16 0.58
N ARG A 38 -21.21 -14.14 0.10
CA ARG A 38 -21.71 -15.48 -0.25
C ARG A 38 -21.92 -16.38 0.97
N ASN A 39 -21.05 -16.28 1.96
CA ASN A 39 -21.15 -17.04 3.20
C ASN A 39 -20.70 -16.18 4.39
N PRO A 40 -21.64 -15.58 5.16
CA PRO A 40 -21.29 -14.74 6.30
C PRO A 40 -20.47 -15.45 7.38
N SER A 41 -20.62 -16.77 7.54
CA SER A 41 -19.82 -17.54 8.51
C SER A 41 -18.34 -17.65 8.12
N ALA A 42 -17.98 -17.37 6.86
CA ALA A 42 -16.60 -17.41 6.42
C ALA A 42 -15.76 -16.26 7.01
N ALA A 43 -16.39 -15.17 7.46
CA ALA A 43 -15.69 -14.02 8.05
C ALA A 43 -14.77 -14.44 9.21
N GLU A 44 -15.27 -15.29 10.12
CA GLU A 44 -14.52 -15.76 11.30
C GLU A 44 -13.21 -16.48 10.92
N ILE A 45 -13.21 -17.18 9.78
CA ILE A 45 -12.06 -17.92 9.28
C ILE A 45 -11.12 -17.01 8.49
N LEU A 46 -11.68 -16.02 7.77
CA LEU A 46 -10.94 -15.18 6.83
C LEU A 46 -10.32 -13.95 7.48
N ASP A 47 -10.90 -13.39 8.54
CA ASP A 47 -10.51 -12.10 9.14
C ASP A 47 -9.01 -12.02 9.44
N LYS A 48 -8.45 -13.01 10.13
CA LYS A 48 -7.03 -13.02 10.49
C LYS A 48 -6.13 -12.98 9.26
N LYS A 49 -6.48 -13.76 8.23
CA LYS A 49 -5.72 -13.80 6.97
C LYS A 49 -5.90 -12.49 6.21
N PHE A 50 -7.11 -11.97 6.16
CA PHE A 50 -7.44 -10.70 5.51
C PHE A 50 -6.62 -9.55 6.09
N PHE A 51 -6.67 -9.35 7.41
CA PHE A 51 -5.90 -8.30 8.08
C PHE A 51 -4.40 -8.45 7.92
N LEU A 52 -3.88 -9.70 7.96
CA LEU A 52 -2.47 -9.95 7.68
C LEU A 52 -2.09 -9.53 6.26
N THR A 53 -2.86 -9.94 5.25
CA THR A 53 -2.56 -9.58 3.85
C THR A 53 -2.71 -8.07 3.60
N PHE A 54 -3.73 -7.45 4.17
CA PHE A 54 -3.92 -5.99 4.16
C PHE A 54 -2.70 -5.26 4.73
N ALA A 55 -2.27 -5.66 5.95
CA ALA A 55 -1.15 -5.01 6.62
C ALA A 55 0.17 -5.19 5.87
N LEU A 56 0.41 -6.38 5.30
CA LEU A 56 1.60 -6.64 4.49
C LEU A 56 1.60 -5.82 3.19
N THR A 57 0.45 -5.65 2.55
CA THR A 57 0.32 -4.80 1.36
C THR A 57 0.55 -3.33 1.71
N GLU A 58 0.01 -2.85 2.84
CA GLU A 58 0.24 -1.47 3.29
C GLU A 58 1.67 -1.20 3.75
N ALA A 59 2.37 -2.19 4.30
CA ALA A 59 3.78 -2.02 4.65
C ALA A 59 4.63 -1.56 3.44
N LEU A 60 4.31 -2.03 2.23
CA LEU A 60 4.97 -1.59 1.00
C LEU A 60 4.71 -0.10 0.70
N ALA A 61 3.51 0.39 0.99
CA ALA A 61 3.17 1.81 0.85
C ALA A 61 3.96 2.68 1.82
N ILE A 62 4.07 2.23 3.07
CA ILE A 62 4.83 2.92 4.11
C ILE A 62 6.31 2.99 3.73
N PHE A 63 6.88 1.93 3.15
CA PHE A 63 8.27 1.97 2.67
C PHE A 63 8.45 2.95 1.51
N ALA A 64 7.54 3.00 0.54
CA ALA A 64 7.58 3.97 -0.54
C ALA A 64 7.52 5.41 -0.02
N LEU A 65 6.63 5.67 0.95
CA LEU A 65 6.49 6.97 1.60
C LEU A 65 7.73 7.36 2.41
N LEU A 66 8.32 6.39 3.15
CA LEU A 66 9.55 6.60 3.91
C LEU A 66 10.71 6.98 3.00
N ILE A 67 10.86 6.31 1.86
CA ILE A 67 11.90 6.65 0.87
C ILE A 67 11.64 8.04 0.28
N ALA A 68 10.40 8.38 -0.05
CA ALA A 68 10.06 9.71 -0.55
C ALA A 68 10.42 10.81 0.46
N PHE A 69 10.09 10.62 1.75
CA PHE A 69 10.47 11.57 2.80
C PHE A 69 11.97 11.66 3.02
N TYR A 70 12.67 10.52 3.01
CA TYR A 70 14.13 10.50 3.09
C TYR A 70 14.76 11.31 1.95
N LEU A 71 14.31 11.10 0.71
CA LEU A 71 14.83 11.80 -0.46
C LEU A 71 14.57 13.30 -0.44
N VAL A 72 13.44 13.74 0.09
CA VAL A 72 13.09 15.18 0.12
C VAL A 72 13.77 15.87 1.30
N PHE A 73 13.71 15.29 2.50
CA PHE A 73 14.03 16.01 3.73
C PHE A 73 15.38 15.65 4.36
N ALA A 74 15.97 14.50 4.01
CA ALA A 74 17.18 14.01 4.66
C ALA A 74 18.39 13.84 3.72
N ALA A 75 18.16 13.38 2.49
CA ALA A 75 19.20 13.09 1.49
C ALA A 75 19.86 14.35 0.90
#